data_AF-A0A971THW1-F1
#
_entry.id   AF-A0A971THW1-F1
#
_cell.length_a   1.000
_cell.length_b   1.000
_cell.length_c   1.000
_cell.angle_alpha   90.00
_cell.angle_beta   90.00
_cell.angle_gamma   90.00
#
_symmetry.space_group_name_H-M   'P 1'
#
loop_
_entity.id
_entity.type
_entity.pdbx_description
1 polymer ?
#
loop_
_entity_poly.entity_id
_entity_poly.type
_entity_poly.pdbx_seq_one_letter_code
_entity_poly.pdbx_strand_id
1 'polypeptide(L)' 'ANPATRDIPIIMITALHEISDMERGVESGTDDFLTKPVNKLELLPRVKSLLRLRHYKSELERTLAYLADLELKPPQ' A
#
# COMPACT_ATOMS: atom_id res chain seq x y z
N ALA A 1 16.30 -3.29 2.25
CA ALA A 1 15.10 -2.44 2.28
C ALA A 1 14.89 -1.90 3.70
N ASN A 2 14.50 -0.63 3.87
CA ASN A 2 14.26 -0.04 5.19
C ASN A 2 12.90 -0.52 5.74
N PRO A 3 12.84 -1.23 6.90
CA PRO A 3 11.58 -1.70 7.47
C PRO A 3 10.57 -0.57 7.73
N ALA A 4 11.04 0.62 8.08
CA ALA A 4 10.18 1.76 8.39
C ALA A 4 9.38 2.29 7.20
N THR A 5 9.82 2.00 5.96
CA THR A 5 9.18 2.50 4.73
C THR A 5 8.42 1.41 3.98
N ARG A 6 8.41 0.17 4.47
CA ARG A 6 7.85 -0.98 3.77
C ARG A 6 6.33 -0.87 3.54
N ASP A 7 5.63 -0.22 4.46
CA ASP A 7 4.16 -0.14 4.44
C ASP A 7 3.63 1.22 3.97
N ILE A 8 4.49 2.01 3.31
CA ILE A 8 4.09 3.28 2.70
C ILE A 8 3.52 2.99 1.31
N PRO A 9 2.24 3.28 1.03
CA PRO A 9 1.68 3.08 -0.29
C PRO A 9 2.32 4.03 -1.32
N ILE A 10 2.68 3.51 -2.49
CA ILE A 10 3.31 4.25 -3.57
C ILE A 10 2.37 4.27 -4.77
N ILE A 11 2.05 5.48 -5.25
CA ILE A 11 1.39 5.69 -6.55
C ILE A 11 2.42 6.28 -7.51
N MET A 12 2.69 5.61 -8.62
CA MET A 12 3.56 6.15 -9.65
C MET A 12 2.76 6.95 -10.67
N ILE A 13 3.22 8.17 -10.95
CA ILE A 13 2.60 9.05 -11.96
C ILE A 13 3.57 9.26 -13.11
N THR A 14 3.24 8.74 -14.30
CA THR A 14 4.15 8.74 -15.46
C THR A 14 3.49 9.30 -16.73
N ALA A 15 4.30 9.73 -17.70
CA ALA A 15 3.85 10.08 -19.05
C ALA A 15 3.99 8.91 -20.04
N LEU A 16 4.46 7.75 -19.57
CA LEU A 16 4.61 6.55 -20.37
C LEU A 16 3.23 6.00 -20.69
N HIS A 17 2.95 5.83 -21.98
CA HIS A 17 1.66 5.37 -22.52
C HIS A 17 1.72 3.91 -23.00
N GLU A 18 2.90 3.31 -23.03
CA GLU A 18 3.07 1.92 -23.47
C GLU A 18 2.71 0.96 -22.33
N ILE A 19 1.97 -0.10 -22.67
CA ILE A 19 1.55 -1.14 -21.72
C ILE A 19 2.78 -1.77 -21.05
N SER A 20 3.87 -1.94 -21.80
CA SER A 20 5.17 -2.45 -21.34
C SER A 20 5.78 -1.62 -20.20
N ASP A 21 5.64 -0.29 -20.23
CA ASP A 21 6.13 0.59 -19.17
C ASP A 21 5.25 0.55 -17.92
N MET A 22 3.95 0.31 -18.11
CA MET A 22 3.02 0.10 -17.01
C MET A 22 3.27 -1.24 -16.31
N GLU A 23 3.53 -2.30 -17.08
CA GLU A 23 3.91 -3.63 -16.57
C GLU A 23 5.21 -3.59 -15.77
N ARG A 24 6.27 -2.97 -16.34
CA ARG A 24 7.55 -2.75 -15.61
C ARG A 24 7.36 -1.93 -14.34
N GLY A 25 6.43 -0.98 -14.38
CA GLY A 25 6.02 -0.24 -13.22
C GLY A 25 5.45 -1.17 -12.15
N VAL A 26 4.48 -2.00 -12.48
CA VAL A 26 3.84 -2.92 -11.53
C VAL A 26 4.86 -3.88 -10.93
N GLU A 27 5.78 -4.40 -11.75
CA GLU A 27 6.88 -5.25 -11.30
C GLU A 27 7.85 -4.56 -10.34
N SER A 28 7.93 -3.22 -10.36
CA SER A 28 8.80 -2.45 -9.45
C SER A 28 8.30 -2.41 -7.99
N GLY A 29 7.10 -2.94 -7.71
CA GLY A 29 6.52 -3.01 -6.37
C GLY A 29 5.72 -1.76 -5.98
N THR A 30 5.26 -0.99 -6.95
CA THR A 30 4.30 0.10 -6.72
C THR A 30 2.89 -0.45 -6.51
N ASP A 31 2.11 0.20 -5.64
CA ASP A 31 0.73 -0.21 -5.36
C ASP A 31 -0.28 0.29 -6.42
N ASP A 32 0.00 1.39 -7.11
CA ASP A 32 -0.88 1.91 -8.18
C ASP A 32 -0.14 2.78 -9.21
N PHE A 33 -0.68 2.82 -10.44
CA PHE A 33 -0.14 3.56 -11.58
C PHE A 33 -1.15 4.55 -12.14
N LEU A 34 -0.69 5.76 -12.46
CA LEU A 34 -1.48 6.78 -13.13
C LEU A 34 -0.70 7.46 -14.25
N THR A 35 -1.38 7.71 -15.36
CA THR A 35 -0.80 8.42 -16.50
C THR A 35 -1.11 9.92 -16.41
N LYS A 36 -0.20 10.76 -16.87
CA LYS A 36 -0.44 12.21 -17.01
C LYS A 36 -1.28 12.49 -18.27
N PRO A 37 -2.14 13.51 -18.26
CA PRO A 37 -2.44 14.41 -17.14
C PRO A 37 -3.34 13.73 -16.08
N VAL A 38 -3.04 13.98 -14.80
CA VAL A 38 -3.75 13.31 -13.70
C VAL A 38 -5.16 13.86 -13.55
N ASN A 39 -6.15 12.98 -13.63
CA ASN A 39 -7.54 13.30 -13.30
C ASN A 39 -7.76 13.21 -11.78
N LYS A 40 -8.16 14.31 -11.14
CA LYS A 40 -8.46 14.34 -9.70
C LYS A 40 -9.58 13.38 -9.31
N LEU A 41 -10.57 13.18 -10.18
CA LEU A 41 -11.70 12.27 -9.93
C LEU A 41 -11.25 10.80 -9.87
N GLU A 42 -10.13 10.46 -10.50
CA GLU A 42 -9.53 9.13 -10.44
C GLU A 42 -8.51 9.00 -9.31
N LEU A 43 -7.67 10.03 -9.10
CA LEU A 43 -6.63 10.02 -8.08
C LEU A 43 -7.22 9.94 -6.66
N LEU A 44 -8.25 10.73 -6.36
CA LEU A 44 -8.78 10.84 -4.99
C LEU A 44 -9.36 9.51 -4.47
N PRO A 45 -10.18 8.76 -5.23
CA PRO A 45 -10.62 7.42 -4.82
C PRO A 45 -9.47 6.44 -4.60
N ARG A 46 -8.44 6.47 -5.48
CA ARG A 46 -7.26 5.59 -5.37
C ARG A 46 -6.48 5.85 -4.09
N VAL A 47 -6.15 7.11 -3.81
CA VAL A 47 -5.49 7.51 -2.56
C VAL A 47 -6.31 7.08 -1.33
N LYS A 48 -7.63 7.32 -1.33
CA LYS A 48 -8.51 6.90 -0.23
C LYS A 48 -8.49 5.38 -0.03
N SER A 49 -8.50 4.60 -1.12
CA SER A 49 -8.46 3.14 -1.05
C SER A 49 -7.13 2.63 -0.49
N LEU A 50 -6.00 3.15 -0.97
CA LEU A 50 -4.68 2.77 -0.45
C LEU A 50 -4.51 3.12 1.03
N LEU A 51 -4.98 4.28 1.46
CA LEU A 51 -4.94 4.66 2.88
C LEU A 51 -5.81 3.75 3.74
N ARG A 52 -7.00 3.36 3.27
CA ARG A 52 -7.85 2.39 3.98
C ARG A 52 -7.19 1.03 4.09
N LEU A 53 -6.60 0.53 3.01
CA LEU A 53 -5.88 -0.75 3.02
C LEU A 53 -4.72 -0.73 4.01
N ARG A 54 -3.92 0.34 4.03
CA ARG A 54 -2.85 0.52 5.01
C ARG A 54 -3.38 0.51 6.44
N HIS A 55 -4.49 1.21 6.69
CA HIS A 55 -5.10 1.27 8.01
C HIS A 55 -5.51 -0.12 8.51
N TYR A 56 -6.24 -0.88 7.68
CA TYR A 56 -6.68 -2.23 8.04
C TYR A 56 -5.52 -3.20 8.23
N LYS A 57 -4.49 -3.13 7.38
CA LYS A 57 -3.28 -3.94 7.56
C LYS A 57 -2.63 -3.66 8.91
N SER A 58 -2.51 -2.39 9.26
CA SER A 58 -1.92 -1.97 10.53
C SER A 58 -2.75 -2.39 11.75
N GLU A 59 -4.08 -2.37 11.65
CA GLU A 59 -4.97 -2.89 12.70
C GLU A 59 -4.85 -4.41 12.87
N LEU A 60 -4.79 -5.14 11.76
CA LEU A 60 -4.62 -6.59 11.77
C LEU A 60 -3.27 -6.95 12.41
N GLU A 61 -2.18 -6.29 12.01
CA GLU A 61 -0.84 -6.51 12.59
C GLU A 61 -0.82 -6.25 14.09
N ARG A 62 -1.47 -5.17 14.57
CA ARG A 62 -1.62 -4.90 16.01
C ARG A 62 -2.40 -5.99 16.72
N THR A 63 -3.48 -6.49 16.11
CA THR A 63 -4.33 -7.52 16.70
C THR A 63 -3.59 -8.85 16.80
N LEU A 64 -2.87 -9.24 15.74
CA LEU A 64 -2.05 -10.44 15.72
C LEU A 64 -0.91 -10.37 16.73
N ALA A 65 -0.24 -9.22 16.86
CA ALA A 65 0.80 -9.02 17.86
C ALA A 65 0.23 -9.16 19.29
N TYR A 66 -0.93 -8.58 19.56
CA TYR A 66 -1.60 -8.72 20.86
C TYR A 66 -1.96 -10.18 21.19
N LEU A 67 -2.49 -10.93 20.22
CA LEU A 67 -2.83 -12.34 20.42
C LEU A 67 -1.58 -13.20 20.68
N ALA A 68 -0.49 -12.96 19.93
CA ALA A 68 0.77 -13.66 20.15
C ALA A 68 1.34 -13.39 21.56
N ASP A 69 1.20 -12.16 22.06
CA ASP A 69 1.63 -11.81 23.42
C ASP A 69 0.82 -12.56 24.50
N LEU A 70 -0.48 -12.80 24.27
CA LEU A 70 -1.33 -13.58 25.17
C LEU A 70 -0.95 -15.07 25.19
N GLU A 71 -0.57 -15.64 24.05
CA GLU A 71 -0.11 -17.03 23.97
C GLU A 71 1.21 -17.23 24.74
N LEU A 72 2.09 -16.23 24.72
CA LEU A 72 3.38 -16.24 25.43
C LEU A 72 3.23 -15.98 26.93
N LYS A 73 2.17 -15.30 27.36
CA LYS A 73 1.89 -15.01 28.77
C LYS A 73 0.40 -15.19 29.05
N PRO A 74 -0.04 -16.44 29.31
CA PRO A 74 -1.45 -16.70 29.56
C PRO A 74 -1.91 -15.88 30.78
N PRO A 75 -3.10 -15.26 30.71
CA PRO A 75 -3.68 -14.60 31.87
C PRO A 75 -3.85 -15.62 32.99
N GLN A 76 -3.46 -15.24 34.22
CA GLN A 76 -3.64 -16.07 35.42
C GLN A 76 -5.12 -16.23 35.74
#